data_AF-A0A227J2S7-F1
#
_entry.id   AF-A0A227J2S7-F1
#
_cell.length_a   1.000
_cell.length_b   1.000
_cell.length_c   1.000
_cell.angle_alpha   90.00
_cell.angle_beta   90.00
_cell.angle_gamma   90.00
#
_symmetry.space_group_name_H-M   'P 1'
#
loop_
_entity.id
_entity.type
_entity.pdbx_description
1 polymer ?
#
loop_
_entity_poly.entity_id
_entity_poly.type
_entity_poly.pdbx_seq_one_letter_code
_entity_poly.pdbx_strand_id
1 'polypeptide(L)'
;WFICDLAMMLGDYVSVPIFPTAGADTIEYCVTHSESKALIGGKLDDPAATQQVIDAMPELISIALPYDSAPQCQYQFNALIADAVPSEERPQHYD
;
A
#
# COMPACT_ATOMS: atom_id res chain seq x y z
N TRP A 1 -2.77 -8.73 1.44
CA TRP A 1 -3.56 -7.69 2.12
C TRP A 1 -3.56 -7.94 3.62
N PHE A 2 -4.21 -9.00 4.15
CA PHE A 2 -4.34 -9.18 5.62
C PHE A 2 -3.01 -9.25 6.38
N ILE A 3 -1.97 -9.86 5.78
CA ILE A 3 -0.64 -9.92 6.40
C ILE A 3 0.03 -8.54 6.48
N CYS A 4 -0.26 -7.66 5.51
CA CYS A 4 0.21 -6.28 5.51
C CYS A 4 -0.49 -5.49 6.62
N ASP A 5 -1.81 -5.68 6.78
CA ASP A 5 -2.56 -5.03 7.87
C ASP A 5 -2.07 -5.50 9.25
N LEU A 6 -1.82 -6.80 9.41
CA LEU A 6 -1.24 -7.33 10.65
C LEU A 6 0.16 -6.74 10.93
N ALA A 7 1.01 -6.63 9.91
CA ALA A 7 2.33 -6.03 10.06
C ALA A 7 2.25 -4.54 10.42
N MET A 8 1.30 -3.82 9.81
CA MET A 8 1.03 -2.41 10.14
C MET A 8 0.56 -2.26 11.58
N MET A 9 -0.36 -3.10 12.05
CA MET A 9 -0.80 -3.12 13.45
C MET A 9 0.37 -3.34 14.41
N LEU A 10 1.27 -4.30 14.12
CA LEU A 10 2.45 -4.57 14.95
C LEU A 10 3.48 -3.43 14.93
N GLY A 11 3.49 -2.62 13.87
CA GLY A 11 4.39 -1.49 13.69
C GLY A 11 3.82 -0.13 14.13
N ASP A 12 2.64 -0.12 14.78
CA ASP A 12 1.94 1.10 15.19
C ASP A 12 1.56 2.03 14.01
N TYR A 13 1.21 1.40 12.89
CA TYR A 13 0.70 2.06 11.69
C TYR A 13 -0.80 1.82 11.54
N VAL A 14 -1.49 2.80 10.92
CA VAL A 14 -2.93 2.72 10.63
C VAL A 14 -3.15 2.51 9.14
N SER A 15 -3.81 1.41 8.78
CA SER A 15 -4.20 1.13 7.40
C SER A 15 -5.45 1.92 6.98
N VAL A 16 -5.46 2.47 5.77
CA VAL A 16 -6.66 3.06 5.14
C VAL A 16 -7.15 2.14 4.02
N PRO A 17 -8.23 1.36 4.22
CA PRO A 17 -8.71 0.44 3.21
C PRO A 17 -9.45 1.19 2.09
N ILE A 18 -9.18 0.78 0.85
CA ILE A 18 -9.85 1.31 -0.34
C ILE A 18 -10.49 0.15 -1.11
N PHE A 19 -11.75 0.31 -1.51
CA PHE A 19 -12.44 -0.70 -2.31
C PHE A 19 -11.80 -0.83 -3.70
N PRO A 20 -11.71 -2.05 -4.28
CA PRO A 20 -11.07 -2.29 -5.57
C PRO A 20 -11.79 -1.61 -6.75
N THR A 21 -13.02 -1.14 -6.54
CA THR A 21 -13.84 -0.44 -7.54
C THR A 21 -13.80 1.09 -7.39
N ALA A 22 -12.98 1.62 -6.49
CA ALA A 22 -12.83 3.06 -6.30
C ALA A 22 -12.21 3.71 -7.55
N GLY A 23 -12.75 4.87 -7.95
CA GLY A 23 -12.17 5.68 -9.02
C GLY A 23 -10.93 6.44 -8.57
N ALA A 24 -10.17 6.98 -9.53
CA ALA A 24 -8.92 7.70 -9.28
C ALA A 24 -9.11 8.85 -8.26
N ASP A 25 -10.15 9.67 -8.41
CA ASP A 25 -10.45 10.79 -7.50
C ASP A 25 -10.64 10.33 -6.04
N THR A 26 -11.32 9.19 -5.82
CA THR A 26 -11.51 8.63 -4.48
C THR A 26 -10.20 8.10 -3.92
N ILE A 27 -9.40 7.42 -4.74
CA ILE A 27 -8.10 6.87 -4.32
C ILE A 27 -7.16 8.03 -3.93
N GLU A 28 -7.02 9.04 -4.79
CA GLU A 28 -6.19 10.22 -4.54
C GLU A 28 -6.65 10.97 -3.30
N TYR A 29 -7.96 11.16 -3.13
CA TYR A 29 -8.52 11.78 -1.93
C TYR A 29 -8.15 11.00 -0.67
N CYS A 30 -8.31 9.67 -0.67
CA CYS A 30 -7.94 8.82 0.47
C CYS A 30 -6.46 8.93 0.80
N VAL A 31 -5.57 8.84 -0.19
CA VAL A 31 -4.12 8.96 0.02
C VAL A 31 -3.75 10.32 0.59
N THR A 32 -4.28 11.40 -0.01
CA THR A 32 -3.95 12.78 0.37
C THR A 32 -4.51 13.15 1.74
N HIS A 33 -5.80 12.88 1.98
CA HIS A 33 -6.48 13.30 3.20
C HIS A 33 -6.01 12.51 4.45
N SER A 34 -5.59 11.26 4.26
CA SER A 34 -5.00 10.46 5.34
C SER A 34 -3.51 10.70 5.55
N GLU A 35 -2.88 11.53 4.71
CA GLU A 35 -1.43 11.76 4.66
C GLU A 35 -0.59 10.48 4.49
N SER A 36 -1.19 9.44 3.89
CA SER A 36 -0.58 8.13 3.68
C SER A 36 0.76 8.24 2.95
N LYS A 37 1.79 7.58 3.48
CA LYS A 37 3.14 7.59 2.92
C LYS A 37 3.39 6.47 1.92
N ALA A 38 2.61 5.40 2.00
CA ALA A 38 2.75 4.24 1.15
C ALA A 38 1.39 3.69 0.70
N LEU A 39 1.37 3.10 -0.50
CA LEU A 39 0.25 2.37 -1.08
C LEU A 39 0.69 0.95 -1.40
N ILE A 40 -0.09 -0.04 -0.95
CA ILE A 40 0.13 -1.46 -1.24
C ILE A 40 -0.95 -1.95 -2.20
N GLY A 41 -0.58 -2.18 -3.46
CA GLY A 41 -1.46 -2.63 -4.53
C GLY A 41 -1.55 -4.16 -4.59
N GLY A 42 -2.77 -4.68 -4.44
CA GLY A 42 -3.07 -6.12 -4.52
C GLY A 42 -3.62 -6.55 -5.88
N LYS A 43 -4.20 -7.76 -5.92
CA LYS A 43 -4.98 -8.24 -7.06
C LYS A 43 -6.17 -7.31 -7.30
N LEU A 44 -6.25 -6.73 -8.49
CA LEU A 44 -7.39 -5.96 -8.98
C LEU A 44 -7.92 -6.59 -10.27
N ASP A 45 -9.22 -6.40 -10.54
CA ASP A 45 -9.80 -6.78 -11.84
C ASP A 45 -9.44 -5.74 -12.92
N ASP A 46 -9.43 -4.46 -12.55
CA ASP A 46 -8.95 -3.35 -13.37
C ASP A 46 -8.06 -2.41 -12.51
N PRO A 47 -6.74 -2.37 -12.75
CA PRO A 47 -5.84 -1.50 -12.00
C PRO A 47 -5.77 -0.06 -12.52
N ALA A 48 -6.46 0.30 -13.61
CA ALA A 48 -6.25 1.57 -14.32
C ALA A 48 -6.40 2.81 -13.42
N ALA A 49 -7.45 2.85 -12.58
CA ALA A 49 -7.67 3.95 -11.66
C ALA A 49 -6.57 4.08 -10.60
N THR A 50 -6.07 2.94 -10.09
CA THR A 50 -4.96 2.93 -9.12
C THR A 50 -3.65 3.34 -9.81
N GLN A 51 -3.41 2.85 -11.02
CA GLN A 51 -2.23 3.19 -11.81
C GLN A 51 -2.16 4.70 -12.08
N GLN A 52 -3.28 5.31 -12.45
CA GLN A 52 -3.36 6.75 -12.68
C GLN A 52 -2.90 7.56 -11.46
N VAL A 53 -3.28 7.15 -10.24
CA VAL A 53 -2.86 7.84 -9.01
C VAL A 53 -1.38 7.60 -8.72
N ILE A 54 -0.88 6.38 -8.89
CA ILE A 54 0.56 6.07 -8.72
C ILE A 54 1.40 6.92 -9.68
N ASP A 55 1.00 7.02 -10.94
CA ASP A 55 1.72 7.78 -11.97
C ASP A 55 1.68 9.29 -11.71
N ALA A 56 0.57 9.80 -11.14
CA ALA A 56 0.40 11.21 -10.79
C ALA A 56 1.14 11.62 -9.51
N MET A 57 1.44 10.68 -8.62
CA MET A 57 2.03 10.93 -7.29
C MET A 57 3.39 10.24 -7.15
N PRO A 58 4.47 10.73 -7.78
CA PRO A 58 5.77 10.05 -7.80
C PRO A 58 6.41 9.89 -6.41
N GLU A 59 6.08 10.77 -5.47
CA GLU A 59 6.57 10.70 -4.08
C GLU A 59 5.85 9.64 -3.23
N LEU A 60 4.70 9.11 -3.69
CA LEU A 60 3.97 8.05 -2.99
C LEU A 60 4.72 6.73 -3.16
N ILE A 61 5.18 6.14 -2.06
CA ILE A 61 5.83 4.83 -2.09
C ILE A 61 4.78 3.79 -2.49
N SER A 62 4.94 3.17 -3.65
CA SER A 62 4.02 2.14 -4.13
C SER A 62 4.67 0.76 -4.09
N ILE A 63 3.93 -0.21 -3.57
CA ILE A 63 4.39 -1.59 -3.38
C ILE A 63 3.37 -2.54 -4.03
N ALA A 64 3.80 -3.37 -4.97
CA ALA A 64 2.95 -4.40 -5.58
C ALA A 64 3.04 -5.71 -4.82
N LEU A 65 1.89 -6.29 -4.48
CA LEU A 65 1.78 -7.69 -4.08
C LEU A 65 1.96 -8.61 -5.30
N PRO A 66 2.37 -9.87 -5.12
CA PRO A 66 2.77 -10.76 -6.22
C PRO A 66 1.57 -11.31 -6.99
N TYR A 67 0.90 -10.44 -7.74
CA TYR A 67 -0.20 -10.76 -8.65
C TYR A 67 0.03 -10.09 -9.99
N ASP A 68 -0.20 -10.82 -11.08
CA ASP A 68 -0.04 -10.27 -12.45
C ASP A 68 -0.98 -9.09 -12.73
N SER A 69 -2.13 -9.04 -12.05
CA SER A 69 -3.12 -7.96 -12.18
C SER A 69 -2.98 -6.85 -11.13
N ALA A 70 -1.89 -6.86 -10.35
CA ALA A 70 -1.56 -5.73 -9.48
C ALA A 70 -1.16 -4.50 -10.32
N PRO A 71 -1.36 -3.27 -9.80
CA PRO A 71 -0.81 -2.09 -10.44
C PRO A 71 0.71 -2.16 -10.50
N GLN A 72 1.29 -1.47 -11.47
CA GLN A 72 2.73 -1.31 -11.59
C GLN A 72 3.22 -0.34 -10.53
N CYS A 73 4.03 -0.85 -9.61
CA CYS A 73 4.53 -0.14 -8.44
C CYS A 73 6.05 -0.01 -8.47
N GLN A 74 6.58 0.92 -7.69
CA GLN A 74 8.02 1.14 -7.53
C GLN A 74 8.73 -0.08 -6.94
N TYR A 75 8.09 -0.76 -5.98
CA TYR A 75 8.66 -1.92 -5.29
C TYR A 75 7.79 -3.16 -5.46
N GLN A 76 8.45 -4.32 -5.42
CA GLN A 76 7.80 -5.62 -5.38
C GLN A 76 7.87 -6.17 -3.95
N PHE A 77 6.73 -6.55 -3.39
CA PHE A 77 6.63 -7.04 -2.01
C PHE A 77 7.60 -8.20 -1.75
N ASN A 78 7.68 -9.18 -2.66
CA ASN A 78 8.57 -10.34 -2.50
C ASN A 78 10.05 -9.95 -2.47
N ALA A 79 10.45 -8.92 -3.22
CA ALA A 79 11.83 -8.42 -3.16
C ALA A 79 12.11 -7.79 -1.81
N LEU A 80 11.20 -6.93 -1.30
CA LEU A 80 11.34 -6.34 0.02
C LEU A 80 11.47 -7.39 1.13
N ILE A 81 10.66 -8.45 1.09
CA ILE A 81 10.72 -9.54 2.08
C ILE A 81 12.00 -10.38 1.95
N ALA A 82 12.52 -10.57 0.74
CA ALA A 82 13.75 -11.32 0.52
C ALA A 82 15.01 -10.53 0.94
N ASP A 83 14.99 -9.21 0.73
CA ASP A 83 16.16 -8.34 0.87
C ASP A 83 16.23 -7.64 2.24
N ALA A 84 15.10 -7.51 2.95
CA ALA A 84 15.05 -6.87 4.25
C ALA A 84 15.08 -7.88 5.41
N VAL A 85 15.69 -7.47 6.52
CA VAL A 85 15.56 -8.18 7.80
C VAL A 85 14.28 -7.73 8.51
N PRO A 86 13.63 -8.61 9.29
CA PRO A 86 12.48 -8.23 10.10
C PRO A 86 12.83 -7.07 11.05
N SER A 87 11.90 -6.12 11.22
CA SER A 87 12.09 -5.00 12.13
C SER A 87 12.26 -5.47 13.59
N GLU A 88 13.20 -4.85 14.30
CA GLU A 88 13.37 -5.00 15.75
C GLU A 88 12.52 -4.00 16.55
N GLU A 89 11.85 -3.06 15.88
CA GLU A 89 10.97 -2.09 16.53
C GLU A 89 9.81 -2.79 17.24
N ARG A 90 9.56 -2.38 18.48
CA ARG A 90 8.45 -2.87 19.32
C ARG A 90 7.73 -1.65 19.87
N PRO A 91 6.92 -0.97 19.05
CA PRO A 91 6.22 0.22 19.49
C PRO A 91 5.28 -0.12 20.64
N GLN A 92 5.12 0.83 21.55
CA GLN A 92 4.14 0.72 22.62
C GLN A 92 2.83 1.31 22.10
N HIS A 93 1.84 0.45 21.91
CA HIS A 93 0.51 0.90 21.53
C HIS A 93 -0.14 1.63 22.72
N TYR A 94 -0.63 2.85 22.48
CA TYR A 94 -1.24 3.74 23.47
C TYR A 94 -2.77 3.86 23.30
N ASP A 95 -3.38 2.80 22.78
CA ASP A 95 -4.81 2.62 22.57
C ASP A 95 -5.61 2.39 23.87
#